data_AF-A0A942TX77-F1
#
_entry.id   AF-A0A942TX77-F1
#
_cell.length_a   1.000
_cell.length_b   1.000
_cell.length_c   1.000
_cell.angle_alpha   90.00
_cell.angle_beta   90.00
_cell.angle_gamma   90.00
#
_symmetry.space_group_name_H-M   'P 1'
#
loop_
_entity.id
_entity.type
_entity.pdbx_description
1 polymer ?
#
loop_
_entity_poly.entity_id
_entity_poly.type
_entity_poly.pdbx_seq_one_letter_code
_entity_poly.pdbx_strand_id
1 'polypeptide(L)'
;MKITKVTTLLELMQAISENIPQVLEILASILSPHSITLPEGYKLTGKSNDSCIVSFNNSDGFGVTRDNTISNVTVMTKHTNRAIYTVYGMPNMGDIVLENLYITGQVSIISRQGTDKINLIANHIHITSCDSRHYSEQPQKYGVNVYQGALTVYNFNPNENSRIDCKLTNISIGFKNAPVIGSGIFICGFGDEGGKVNLETLTTGAVYSNGMLPYGTADIITAAIFIVYGVEAKRVEHYGELITYGVNDMVLDTWGKVEIWVSHASIVSYGPSGIGFVNFGIVKDFTAQAITTYGLGARGFNQYDGTVENIKFKSITTYGDGSIGIQVSKPIGNVTVEENVTTYGSVGNSLVKGVITKLAANAISIKSGGKVESLTIKGDIVTYGENVTNYALEGGEVMQFNIGGEMIANGENSQKHKTEQLDA
;
A
#
# COMPACT_ATOMS: atom_id res chain seq x y z
N MET A 1 36.83 11.46 -1.44
CA MET A 1 35.69 12.33 -1.07
C MET A 1 36.04 13.00 0.25
N LYS A 2 35.86 14.32 0.38
CA LYS A 2 36.11 15.04 1.65
C LYS A 2 35.16 14.53 2.73
N ILE A 3 35.61 14.46 3.98
CA ILE A 3 34.77 14.13 5.14
C ILE A 3 34.78 15.35 6.07
N THR A 4 33.60 15.84 6.40
CA THR A 4 33.40 16.96 7.32
C THR A 4 32.59 16.49 8.51
N LYS A 5 33.18 16.63 9.70
CA LYS A 5 32.52 16.32 10.97
C LYS A 5 31.61 17.46 11.36
N VAL A 6 30.36 17.14 11.69
CA VAL A 6 29.30 18.10 11.96
C VAL A 6 28.73 17.82 13.34
N THR A 7 28.89 18.78 14.25
CA THR A 7 28.32 18.77 15.61
C THR A 7 27.27 19.86 15.80
N THR A 8 27.22 20.86 14.91
CA THR A 8 26.30 21.99 14.98
C THR A 8 25.61 22.26 13.65
N LEU A 9 24.47 22.98 13.70
CA LEU A 9 23.80 23.47 12.49
C LEU A 9 24.71 24.41 11.68
N LEU A 10 25.51 25.25 12.33
CA LEU A 10 26.38 26.20 11.63
C LEU A 10 27.42 25.45 10.77
N GLU A 11 28.04 24.41 11.32
CA GLU A 11 28.99 23.56 10.59
C GLU A 11 28.31 22.85 9.42
N LEU A 12 27.09 22.36 9.60
CA LEU A 12 26.30 21.72 8.54
C LEU A 12 26.05 22.70 7.39
N MET A 13 25.55 23.89 7.69
CA MET A 13 25.24 24.91 6.70
C MET A 13 26.51 25.43 6.01
N GLN A 14 27.60 25.59 6.74
CA GLN A 14 28.89 25.98 6.17
C GLN A 14 29.39 24.94 5.17
N ALA A 15 29.38 23.66 5.54
CA ALA A 15 29.81 22.58 4.64
C ALA A 15 28.92 22.45 3.40
N ILE A 16 27.61 22.66 3.54
CA ILE A 16 26.68 22.70 2.41
C ILE A 16 26.98 23.89 1.50
N SER A 17 27.29 25.07 2.06
CA SER A 17 27.58 26.28 1.29
C SER A 17 28.86 26.20 0.44
N GLU A 18 29.79 25.30 0.78
CA GLU A 18 30.98 25.04 -0.04
C GLU A 18 30.62 24.50 -1.43
N ASN A 19 29.46 23.85 -1.55
CA ASN A 19 28.95 23.26 -2.80
C ASN A 19 29.96 22.33 -3.50
N ILE A 20 30.70 21.55 -2.72
CA ILE A 20 31.67 20.55 -3.17
C ILE A 20 31.26 19.20 -2.60
N PRO A 21 31.02 18.16 -3.44
CA PRO A 21 30.58 16.84 -2.99
C PRO A 21 31.45 16.28 -1.85
N GLN A 22 30.81 15.99 -0.72
CA GLN A 22 31.49 15.53 0.49
C GLN A 22 30.58 14.67 1.38
N VAL A 23 31.20 13.96 2.31
CA VAL A 23 30.52 13.23 3.38
C VAL A 23 30.39 14.15 4.59
N LEU A 24 29.16 14.38 5.03
CA LEU A 24 28.80 15.12 6.24
C LEU A 24 28.53 14.11 7.35
N GLU A 25 29.46 13.96 8.28
CA GLU A 25 29.37 13.03 9.41
C GLU A 25 28.69 13.74 10.60
N ILE A 26 27.43 13.41 10.86
CA ILE A 26 26.65 13.96 11.97
C ILE A 26 27.05 13.26 13.27
N LEU A 27 27.58 14.03 14.22
CA LEU A 27 28.12 13.53 15.48
C LEU A 27 27.29 13.93 16.71
N ALA A 28 26.29 14.80 16.53
CA ALA A 28 25.43 15.29 17.60
C ALA A 28 24.01 15.52 17.08
N SER A 29 23.07 15.75 18.00
CA SER A 29 21.72 16.17 17.63
C SER A 29 21.74 17.61 17.10
N ILE A 30 21.15 17.81 15.93
CA ILE A 30 21.06 19.10 15.25
C ILE A 30 19.60 19.51 15.17
N LEU A 31 19.31 20.73 15.62
CA LEU A 31 18.01 21.36 15.44
C LEU A 31 18.09 22.41 14.34
N SER A 32 17.29 22.24 13.29
CA SER A 32 17.16 23.22 12.21
C SER A 32 15.81 23.94 12.26
N PRO A 33 15.78 25.28 12.15
CA PRO A 33 14.53 26.02 12.00
C PRO A 33 13.97 25.98 10.56
N HIS A 34 14.75 25.49 9.58
CA HIS A 34 14.42 25.50 8.16
C HIS A 34 14.79 24.19 7.46
N SER A 35 14.14 23.91 6.32
CA SER A 35 14.51 22.79 5.46
C SER A 35 15.95 22.93 4.97
N ILE A 36 16.62 21.81 4.77
CA ILE A 36 18.00 21.78 4.29
C ILE A 36 18.05 21.03 2.97
N THR A 37 18.44 21.71 1.89
CA THR A 37 18.67 21.06 0.60
C THR A 37 20.12 20.59 0.52
N LEU A 38 20.31 19.28 0.31
CA LEU A 38 21.63 18.71 0.07
C LEU A 38 22.06 18.98 -1.38
N PRO A 39 23.25 19.57 -1.63
CA PRO A 39 23.75 19.77 -2.99
C PRO A 39 24.11 18.46 -3.68
N GLU A 40 24.36 18.51 -4.98
CA GLU A 40 24.62 17.31 -5.77
C GLU A 40 25.82 16.52 -5.23
N GLY A 41 25.71 15.20 -5.16
CA GLY A 41 26.78 14.29 -4.73
C GLY A 41 27.07 14.28 -3.23
N TYR A 42 26.32 15.00 -2.39
CA TYR A 42 26.54 15.00 -0.94
C TYR A 42 26.02 13.73 -0.27
N LYS A 43 26.75 13.29 0.76
CA LYS A 43 26.33 12.19 1.63
C LYS A 43 26.20 12.69 3.05
N LEU A 44 25.04 12.56 3.66
CA LEU A 44 24.81 12.85 5.08
C LEU A 44 24.73 11.52 5.82
N THR A 45 25.60 11.31 6.80
CA THR A 45 25.66 10.05 7.55
C THR A 45 25.86 10.30 9.03
N GLY A 46 25.13 9.58 9.88
CA GLY A 46 25.37 9.55 11.31
C GLY A 46 26.19 8.33 11.73
N LYS A 47 26.67 8.33 12.97
CA LYS A 47 27.29 7.13 13.57
C LYS A 47 26.27 5.99 13.74
N SER A 48 25.06 6.34 14.15
CA SER A 48 23.90 5.46 14.21
C SER A 48 22.63 6.30 14.28
N ASN A 49 21.52 5.76 13.80
CA ASN A 49 20.22 6.42 13.87
C ASN A 49 19.72 6.60 15.32
N ASP A 50 20.20 5.80 16.27
CA ASP A 50 19.89 5.95 17.70
C ASP A 50 20.56 7.18 18.35
N SER A 51 21.71 7.63 17.81
CA SER A 51 22.52 8.68 18.43
C SER A 51 22.54 10.00 17.65
N CYS A 52 22.19 9.98 16.37
CA CYS A 52 22.35 11.10 15.47
C CYS A 52 20.98 11.57 14.97
N ILE A 53 20.47 12.65 15.54
CA ILE A 53 19.14 13.19 15.26
C ILE A 53 19.27 14.52 14.53
N VAL A 54 18.55 14.69 13.42
CA VAL A 54 18.34 16.00 12.81
C VAL A 54 16.84 16.32 12.85
N SER A 55 16.49 17.35 13.63
CA SER A 55 15.11 17.76 13.86
C SER A 55 14.80 19.09 13.17
N PHE A 56 13.57 19.22 12.67
CA PHE A 56 13.06 20.39 11.97
C PHE A 56 11.74 20.83 12.60
N ASN A 57 11.74 21.99 13.26
CA ASN A 57 10.60 22.39 14.10
C ASN A 57 9.37 22.88 13.31
N ASN A 58 9.59 23.61 12.21
CA ASN A 58 8.53 24.32 11.50
C ASN A 58 8.69 24.30 9.98
N SER A 59 9.37 23.28 9.45
CA SER A 59 9.63 23.14 8.02
C SER A 59 9.59 21.68 7.61
N ASP A 60 9.68 21.45 6.31
CA ASP A 60 10.12 20.16 5.81
C ASP A 60 11.57 19.89 6.27
N GLY A 61 12.03 18.66 6.07
CA GLY A 61 13.38 18.21 6.40
C GLY A 61 14.34 18.38 5.24
N PHE A 62 14.90 17.25 4.78
CA PHE A 62 15.92 17.26 3.75
C PHE A 62 15.32 17.28 2.34
N GLY A 63 15.68 18.30 1.56
CA GLY A 63 15.53 18.30 0.11
C GLY A 63 16.71 17.58 -0.54
N VAL A 64 16.46 16.50 -1.28
CA VAL A 64 17.51 15.74 -1.98
C VAL A 64 17.61 16.17 -3.43
N THR A 65 18.85 16.29 -3.90
CA THR A 65 19.26 16.58 -5.28
C THR A 65 19.99 15.37 -5.88
N ARG A 66 20.71 15.56 -7.00
CA ARG A 66 21.39 14.48 -7.70
C ARG A 66 22.41 13.73 -6.83
N ASP A 67 22.43 12.40 -6.91
CA ASP A 67 23.45 11.53 -6.31
C ASP A 67 23.62 11.72 -4.78
N ASN A 68 22.50 11.91 -4.08
CA ASN A 68 22.48 12.15 -2.64
C ASN A 68 22.33 10.85 -1.84
N THR A 69 23.00 10.80 -0.69
CA THR A 69 22.82 9.73 0.30
C THR A 69 22.45 10.32 1.66
N ILE A 70 21.44 9.76 2.33
CA ILE A 70 21.13 10.02 3.73
C ILE A 70 21.12 8.68 4.46
N SER A 71 22.00 8.52 5.46
CA SER A 71 22.10 7.26 6.19
C SER A 71 22.36 7.39 7.68
N ASN A 72 21.96 6.37 8.45
CA ASN A 72 22.31 6.23 9.88
C ASN A 72 21.92 7.44 10.74
N VAL A 73 20.78 8.06 10.45
CA VAL A 73 20.26 9.22 11.19
C VAL A 73 18.78 9.07 11.48
N THR A 74 18.33 9.69 12.57
CA THR A 74 16.93 9.97 12.81
C THR A 74 16.57 11.35 12.24
N VAL A 75 15.55 11.42 11.39
CA VAL A 75 15.04 12.68 10.81
C VAL A 75 13.67 12.97 11.40
N MET A 76 13.52 14.11 12.08
CA MET A 76 12.25 14.45 12.73
C MET A 76 11.70 15.76 12.21
N THR A 77 10.47 15.74 11.71
CA THR A 77 9.69 16.95 11.41
C THR A 77 8.38 16.90 12.19
N LYS A 78 7.48 17.88 11.96
CA LYS A 78 6.06 17.69 12.27
C LYS A 78 5.52 16.55 11.42
N HIS A 79 4.64 15.71 11.98
CA HIS A 79 4.08 14.56 11.25
C HIS A 79 3.37 14.93 9.93
N THR A 80 2.89 16.17 9.79
CA THR A 80 2.32 16.71 8.55
C THR A 80 3.34 17.21 7.52
N ASN A 81 4.64 17.17 7.82
CA ASN A 81 5.67 17.72 6.95
C ASN A 81 6.44 16.59 6.28
N ARG A 82 7.10 16.91 5.15
CA ARG A 82 8.00 15.99 4.46
C ARG A 82 9.32 15.97 5.21
N ALA A 83 9.72 14.81 5.71
CA ALA A 83 11.04 14.63 6.33
C ALA A 83 12.14 14.53 5.29
N ILE A 84 11.87 13.86 4.18
CA ILE A 84 12.78 13.76 3.04
C ILE A 84 11.94 13.95 1.77
N TYR A 85 12.38 14.82 0.87
CA TYR A 85 11.67 15.08 -0.38
C TYR A 85 12.63 15.35 -1.54
N THR A 86 12.22 15.00 -2.76
CA THR A 86 12.95 15.39 -3.98
C THR A 86 12.71 16.87 -4.30
N VAL A 87 13.78 17.57 -4.67
CA VAL A 87 13.62 18.89 -5.30
C VAL A 87 13.30 18.73 -6.79
N TYR A 88 12.71 19.76 -7.40
CA TYR A 88 12.28 19.73 -8.80
C TYR A 88 13.30 20.37 -9.77
N GLY A 89 13.14 20.08 -11.06
CA GLY A 89 13.88 20.77 -12.13
C GLY A 89 15.24 20.18 -12.48
N MET A 90 15.54 18.96 -12.02
CA MET A 90 16.73 18.21 -12.42
C MET A 90 16.33 17.05 -13.35
N PRO A 91 16.69 17.09 -14.64
CA PRO A 91 16.25 16.07 -15.62
C PRO A 91 16.65 14.65 -15.24
N ASN A 92 17.79 14.50 -14.57
CA ASN A 92 18.28 13.24 -14.04
C ASN A 92 18.83 13.48 -12.63
N MET A 93 18.21 12.85 -11.63
CA MET A 93 18.64 12.89 -10.22
C MET A 93 19.64 11.79 -9.88
N GLY A 94 20.00 10.91 -10.83
CA GLY A 94 20.94 9.82 -10.55
C GLY A 94 20.46 8.94 -9.39
N ASP A 95 21.37 8.59 -8.49
CA ASP A 95 21.10 7.69 -7.37
C ASP A 95 20.73 8.44 -6.09
N ILE A 96 19.51 8.24 -5.60
CA ILE A 96 19.07 8.69 -4.28
C ILE A 96 19.08 7.48 -3.35
N VAL A 97 19.94 7.54 -2.33
CA VAL A 97 20.13 6.44 -1.37
C VAL A 97 19.68 6.85 0.02
N LEU A 98 18.69 6.15 0.56
CA LEU A 98 18.18 6.33 1.92
C LEU A 98 18.40 5.04 2.70
N GLU A 99 19.18 5.09 3.78
CA GLU A 99 19.57 3.86 4.48
C GLU A 99 19.57 3.98 6.00
N ASN A 100 18.97 3.01 6.68
CA ASN A 100 18.98 2.91 8.14
C ASN A 100 18.49 4.20 8.82
N LEU A 101 17.22 4.57 8.55
CA LEU A 101 16.62 5.83 8.98
C LEU A 101 15.41 5.59 9.89
N TYR A 102 15.33 6.35 10.97
CA TYR A 102 14.07 6.58 11.70
C TYR A 102 13.51 7.93 11.31
N ILE A 103 12.23 7.98 10.96
CA ILE A 103 11.63 9.16 10.34
C ILE A 103 10.32 9.53 11.02
N THR A 104 10.19 10.79 11.42
CA THR A 104 8.89 11.42 11.69
C THR A 104 8.61 12.44 10.59
N GLY A 105 7.48 12.29 9.92
CA GLY A 105 7.11 13.00 8.69
C GLY A 105 7.10 12.08 7.47
N GLN A 106 6.75 12.63 6.30
CA GLN A 106 6.64 11.89 5.06
C GLN A 106 8.00 11.71 4.36
N VAL A 107 8.26 10.55 3.75
CA VAL A 107 9.28 10.40 2.71
C VAL A 107 8.58 10.53 1.35
N SER A 108 8.89 11.62 0.63
CA SER A 108 8.18 12.05 -0.59
C SER A 108 9.13 12.09 -1.78
N ILE A 109 9.28 10.97 -2.48
CA ILE A 109 10.04 10.90 -3.75
C ILE A 109 9.07 11.11 -4.89
N ILE A 110 8.92 12.36 -5.33
CA ILE A 110 7.99 12.74 -6.38
C ILE A 110 8.76 13.33 -7.56
N SER A 111 8.59 12.73 -8.72
CA SER A 111 9.07 13.29 -9.98
C SER A 111 7.98 14.16 -10.62
N ARG A 112 8.38 15.23 -11.30
CA ARG A 112 7.49 16.13 -12.05
C ARG A 112 8.15 16.52 -13.37
N GLN A 113 7.43 17.27 -14.21
CA GLN A 113 8.01 17.86 -15.41
C GLN A 113 9.34 18.56 -15.09
N GLY A 114 10.38 18.23 -15.87
CA GLY A 114 11.76 18.69 -15.62
C GLY A 114 12.62 17.71 -14.82
N THR A 115 12.06 16.60 -14.34
CA THR A 115 12.77 15.45 -13.78
C THR A 115 12.30 14.18 -14.46
N ASP A 116 13.12 13.57 -15.31
CA ASP A 116 12.72 12.39 -16.10
C ASP A 116 13.33 11.10 -15.55
N LYS A 117 14.36 11.17 -14.71
CA LYS A 117 15.03 9.98 -14.17
C LYS A 117 15.36 10.14 -12.69
N ILE A 118 14.98 9.13 -11.91
CA ILE A 118 15.41 8.91 -10.52
C ILE A 118 15.72 7.42 -10.35
N ASN A 119 16.88 7.10 -9.78
CA ASN A 119 17.14 5.77 -9.23
C ASN A 119 17.02 5.86 -7.71
N LEU A 120 16.06 5.18 -7.09
CA LEU A 120 15.82 5.23 -5.65
C LEU A 120 16.21 3.90 -4.99
N ILE A 121 17.12 3.97 -4.02
CA ILE A 121 17.48 2.84 -3.16
C ILE A 121 17.11 3.21 -1.73
N ALA A 122 16.11 2.53 -1.16
CA ALA A 122 15.71 2.71 0.22
C ALA A 122 15.88 1.39 0.99
N ASN A 123 16.64 1.40 2.07
CA ASN A 123 16.92 0.20 2.87
C ASN A 123 16.80 0.50 4.36
N HIS A 124 16.10 -0.34 5.13
CA HIS A 124 15.93 -0.18 6.58
C HIS A 124 15.38 1.21 6.94
N ILE A 125 14.18 1.52 6.45
CA ILE A 125 13.49 2.77 6.76
C ILE A 125 12.33 2.47 7.69
N HIS A 126 12.27 3.17 8.81
CA HIS A 126 11.14 3.13 9.73
C HIS A 126 10.50 4.52 9.83
N ILE A 127 9.30 4.68 9.28
CA ILE A 127 8.52 5.92 9.43
C ILE A 127 7.59 5.76 10.63
N THR A 128 7.90 6.46 11.73
CA THR A 128 7.26 6.27 13.04
C THR A 128 5.93 7.00 13.16
N SER A 129 5.77 8.14 12.48
CA SER A 129 4.55 8.95 12.46
C SER A 129 4.53 9.85 11.22
N CYS A 130 3.36 9.95 10.59
CA CYS A 130 3.11 10.78 9.43
C CYS A 130 1.60 11.07 9.34
N ASP A 131 1.20 12.23 8.83
CA ASP A 131 -0.14 12.51 8.30
C ASP A 131 -0.02 13.04 6.87
N SER A 132 -0.34 12.18 5.90
CA SER A 132 -0.19 12.45 4.46
C SER A 132 -1.48 12.90 3.77
N ARG A 133 -2.57 13.14 4.51
CA ARG A 133 -3.90 13.38 3.91
C ARG A 133 -4.05 14.72 3.20
N HIS A 134 -3.15 15.68 3.49
CA HIS A 134 -3.27 17.05 3.01
C HIS A 134 -2.58 17.28 1.65
N TYR A 135 -1.87 16.29 1.09
CA TYR A 135 -1.21 16.43 -0.20
C TYR A 135 -2.21 16.32 -1.37
N SER A 136 -2.02 17.18 -2.37
CA SER A 136 -2.96 17.36 -3.48
C SER A 136 -2.78 16.36 -4.62
N GLU A 137 -1.59 15.76 -4.79
CA GLU A 137 -1.37 14.78 -5.84
C GLU A 137 -2.01 13.46 -5.43
N GLN A 138 -3.25 13.26 -5.89
CA GLN A 138 -4.06 12.10 -5.60
C GLN A 138 -4.47 11.47 -6.93
N PRO A 139 -4.01 10.25 -7.25
CA PRO A 139 -4.45 9.57 -8.45
C PRO A 139 -5.93 9.25 -8.34
N GLN A 140 -6.66 9.46 -9.43
CA GLN A 140 -8.09 9.16 -9.53
C GLN A 140 -8.32 8.02 -10.53
N LYS A 141 -9.04 6.98 -10.10
CA LYS A 141 -9.55 5.91 -10.97
C LYS A 141 -10.75 5.25 -10.30
N TYR A 142 -11.61 4.57 -11.06
CA TYR A 142 -12.74 3.79 -10.50
C TYR A 142 -13.70 4.58 -9.58
N GLY A 143 -13.84 5.89 -9.82
CA GLY A 143 -14.71 6.76 -9.01
C GLY A 143 -14.13 7.15 -7.66
N VAL A 144 -12.85 6.87 -7.38
CA VAL A 144 -12.18 7.18 -6.11
C VAL A 144 -10.86 7.92 -6.33
N ASN A 145 -10.51 8.77 -5.35
CA ASN A 145 -9.19 9.35 -5.16
C ASN A 145 -8.41 8.56 -4.11
N VAL A 146 -7.09 8.56 -4.22
CA VAL A 146 -6.20 7.86 -3.27
C VAL A 146 -5.37 8.86 -2.49
N TYR A 147 -5.37 8.73 -1.16
CA TYR A 147 -4.42 9.46 -0.33
C TYR A 147 -3.00 8.88 -0.43
N GLN A 148 -2.03 9.79 -0.46
CA GLN A 148 -0.61 9.44 -0.46
C GLN A 148 -0.19 8.67 0.80
N GLY A 149 0.97 8.03 0.71
CA GLY A 149 1.55 7.25 1.81
C GLY A 149 2.55 8.03 2.65
N ALA A 150 2.82 7.53 3.85
CA ALA A 150 3.96 7.92 4.66
C ALA A 150 5.28 7.75 3.88
N LEU A 151 5.42 6.65 3.13
CA LEU A 151 6.40 6.51 2.06
C LEU A 151 5.69 6.67 0.72
N THR A 152 6.04 7.71 -0.04
CA THR A 152 5.47 8.02 -1.35
C THR A 152 6.55 8.02 -2.41
N VAL A 153 6.38 7.16 -3.42
CA VAL A 153 7.16 7.14 -4.67
C VAL A 153 6.20 7.41 -5.82
N TYR A 154 6.22 8.62 -6.34
CA TYR A 154 5.26 9.06 -7.35
C TYR A 154 5.98 9.66 -8.55
N ASN A 155 5.97 8.96 -9.69
CA ASN A 155 6.34 9.58 -10.95
C ASN A 155 5.18 10.43 -11.49
N PHE A 156 4.99 11.62 -10.93
CA PHE A 156 3.98 12.60 -11.34
C PHE A 156 4.45 13.46 -12.53
N ASN A 157 5.16 12.85 -13.48
CA ASN A 157 5.63 13.49 -14.71
C ASN A 157 4.79 12.95 -15.89
N PRO A 158 4.13 13.82 -16.68
CA PRO A 158 3.32 13.38 -17.82
C PRO A 158 4.14 12.79 -18.97
N ASN A 159 5.46 12.97 -18.99
CA ASN A 159 6.34 12.40 -20.01
C ASN A 159 6.38 10.86 -19.89
N GLU A 160 5.93 10.15 -20.92
CA GLU A 160 5.96 8.68 -21.01
C GLU A 160 7.37 8.07 -20.86
N ASN A 161 8.40 8.85 -21.17
CA ASN A 161 9.80 8.44 -21.03
C ASN A 161 10.38 8.73 -19.65
N SER A 162 9.61 9.38 -18.76
CA SER A 162 9.99 9.57 -17.37
C SER A 162 9.95 8.24 -16.64
N ARG A 163 10.96 7.96 -15.81
CA ARG A 163 11.07 6.71 -15.05
C ARG A 163 11.64 6.97 -13.66
N ILE A 164 11.06 6.28 -12.69
CA ILE A 164 11.68 6.05 -11.39
C ILE A 164 12.00 4.56 -11.31
N ASP A 165 13.28 4.22 -11.26
CA ASP A 165 13.72 2.86 -11.01
C ASP A 165 13.98 2.73 -9.50
N CYS A 166 13.35 1.78 -8.81
CA CYS A 166 13.44 1.72 -7.35
C CYS A 166 13.57 0.33 -6.75
N LYS A 167 14.33 0.28 -5.65
CA LYS A 167 14.48 -0.87 -4.75
C LYS A 167 14.23 -0.41 -3.32
N LEU A 168 13.17 -0.93 -2.72
CA LEU A 168 12.68 -0.57 -1.39
C LEU A 168 12.77 -1.81 -0.51
N THR A 169 13.61 -1.81 0.51
CA THR A 169 13.88 -3.01 1.32
C THR A 169 13.83 -2.70 2.80
N ASN A 170 13.26 -3.61 3.57
CA ASN A 170 13.14 -3.51 5.03
C ASN A 170 12.42 -2.22 5.47
N ILE A 171 11.29 -1.93 4.83
CA ILE A 171 10.48 -0.74 5.14
C ILE A 171 9.45 -1.08 6.23
N SER A 172 9.36 -0.28 7.29
CA SER A 172 8.31 -0.40 8.32
C SER A 172 7.62 0.95 8.55
N ILE A 173 6.32 0.92 8.82
CA ILE A 173 5.49 2.14 8.90
C ILE A 173 4.57 2.06 10.12
N GLY A 174 4.67 3.06 10.99
CA GLY A 174 3.86 3.20 12.20
C GLY A 174 4.10 2.09 13.22
N PHE A 175 3.26 2.09 14.25
CA PHE A 175 3.24 1.05 15.28
C PHE A 175 1.84 0.55 15.52
N LYS A 176 1.74 -0.63 16.13
CA LYS A 176 0.48 -1.12 16.70
C LYS A 176 -0.07 -0.08 17.68
N ASN A 177 -1.33 0.31 17.51
CA ASN A 177 -2.01 1.37 18.25
C ASN A 177 -1.51 2.81 18.01
N ALA A 178 -0.52 3.01 17.14
CA ALA A 178 -0.08 4.32 16.66
C ALA A 178 0.20 4.24 15.15
N PRO A 179 -0.84 3.99 14.32
CA PRO A 179 -0.68 3.95 12.87
C PRO A 179 -0.31 5.32 12.32
N VAL A 180 0.29 5.35 11.13
CA VAL A 180 0.36 6.59 10.35
C VAL A 180 -1.04 6.98 9.87
N ILE A 181 -1.25 8.27 9.66
CA ILE A 181 -2.52 8.83 9.20
C ILE A 181 -2.46 9.04 7.68
N GLY A 182 -3.47 8.54 6.96
CA GLY A 182 -3.43 8.37 5.51
C GLY A 182 -2.99 6.96 5.13
N SER A 183 -2.26 6.81 4.01
CA SER A 183 -1.77 5.52 3.55
C SER A 183 -0.38 5.17 4.13
N GLY A 184 -0.01 3.90 4.11
CA GLY A 184 1.32 3.44 4.53
C GLY A 184 2.38 3.69 3.45
N ILE A 185 2.41 2.84 2.44
CA ILE A 185 3.31 2.91 1.27
C ILE A 185 2.47 3.17 0.02
N PHE A 186 2.85 4.17 -0.75
CA PHE A 186 2.19 4.57 -1.98
C PHE A 186 3.21 4.61 -3.13
N ILE A 187 2.94 3.86 -4.20
CA ILE A 187 3.79 3.81 -5.40
C ILE A 187 2.90 4.01 -6.63
N CYS A 188 3.21 5.02 -7.45
CA CYS A 188 2.36 5.42 -8.57
C CYS A 188 3.17 6.05 -9.73
N GLY A 189 2.79 5.77 -10.97
CA GLY A 189 3.20 6.51 -12.18
C GLY A 189 2.18 7.59 -12.57
N PHE A 190 2.30 8.22 -13.74
CA PHE A 190 1.36 9.24 -14.23
C PHE A 190 0.33 8.65 -15.19
N GLY A 191 -0.82 8.24 -14.67
CA GLY A 191 -1.82 7.48 -15.43
C GLY A 191 -1.28 6.16 -15.98
N ASP A 192 -1.93 5.66 -17.03
CA ASP A 192 -1.52 4.43 -17.72
C ASP A 192 -0.46 4.71 -18.82
N GLU A 193 -0.26 5.97 -19.22
CA GLU A 193 0.57 6.36 -20.38
C GLU A 193 1.75 7.30 -20.07
N GLY A 194 1.77 7.96 -18.90
CA GLY A 194 2.83 8.91 -18.54
C GLY A 194 4.03 8.25 -17.85
N GLY A 195 4.69 9.01 -16.98
CA GLY A 195 5.88 8.56 -16.27
C GLY A 195 5.66 7.29 -15.46
N LYS A 196 6.61 6.36 -15.53
CA LYS A 196 6.48 5.03 -14.93
C LYS A 196 7.32 4.86 -13.67
N VAL A 197 6.95 3.89 -12.84
CA VAL A 197 7.79 3.41 -11.73
C VAL A 197 8.10 1.94 -11.96
N ASN A 198 9.38 1.62 -12.11
CA ASN A 198 9.86 0.24 -12.15
C ASN A 198 10.30 -0.14 -10.75
N LEU A 199 9.57 -1.04 -10.10
CA LEU A 199 9.85 -1.51 -8.75
C LEU A 199 10.51 -2.89 -8.81
N GLU A 200 11.83 -2.94 -8.61
CA GLU A 200 12.57 -4.20 -8.61
C GLU A 200 12.15 -5.06 -7.42
N THR A 201 12.08 -4.47 -6.24
CA THR A 201 11.69 -5.16 -5.01
C THR A 201 11.11 -4.17 -4.01
N LEU A 202 10.00 -4.55 -3.36
CA LEU A 202 9.52 -3.97 -2.11
C LEU A 202 9.55 -5.06 -1.03
N THR A 203 10.32 -4.89 0.05
CA THR A 203 10.18 -5.70 1.26
C THR A 203 9.77 -4.86 2.46
N THR A 204 8.79 -5.34 3.23
CA THR A 204 8.30 -4.64 4.42
C THR A 204 8.41 -5.48 5.69
N GLY A 205 8.66 -4.80 6.81
CA GLY A 205 8.26 -5.26 8.13
C GLY A 205 6.77 -4.99 8.35
N ALA A 206 6.43 -4.55 9.56
CA ALA A 206 5.04 -4.22 9.89
C ALA A 206 4.62 -2.85 9.30
N VAL A 207 3.37 -2.75 8.88
CA VAL A 207 2.76 -1.53 8.35
C VAL A 207 1.41 -1.31 9.00
N TYR A 208 1.26 -0.16 9.66
CA TYR A 208 0.04 0.26 10.33
C TYR A 208 -0.41 1.60 9.77
N SER A 209 -1.58 1.65 9.15
CA SER A 209 -2.14 2.88 8.60
C SER A 209 -3.61 3.07 9.01
N ASN A 210 -4.03 4.32 9.10
CA ASN A 210 -5.42 4.68 9.33
C ASN A 210 -5.76 5.87 8.43
N GLY A 211 -6.65 5.66 7.46
CA GLY A 211 -7.05 6.70 6.53
C GLY A 211 -7.72 7.90 7.20
N MET A 212 -8.30 7.71 8.40
CA MET A 212 -9.05 8.73 9.13
C MET A 212 -10.13 9.39 8.25
N LEU A 213 -10.72 8.59 7.35
CA LEU A 213 -11.83 9.01 6.50
C LEU A 213 -13.14 9.03 7.31
N PRO A 214 -13.98 10.07 7.17
CA PRO A 214 -15.30 10.09 7.77
C PRO A 214 -16.19 8.93 7.28
N TYR A 215 -17.09 8.47 8.14
CA TYR A 215 -18.14 7.53 7.73
C TYR A 215 -18.98 8.12 6.60
N GLY A 216 -19.25 7.32 5.57
CA GLY A 216 -20.03 7.73 4.41
C GLY A 216 -19.20 8.36 3.28
N THR A 217 -17.90 8.60 3.49
CA THR A 217 -16.98 8.88 2.37
C THR A 217 -17.00 7.70 1.40
N ALA A 218 -17.18 7.97 0.12
CA ALA A 218 -17.34 6.94 -0.91
C ALA A 218 -16.32 7.09 -2.05
N ASP A 219 -15.77 8.29 -2.21
CA ASP A 219 -14.94 8.74 -3.32
C ASP A 219 -13.45 8.88 -2.93
N ILE A 220 -13.08 8.45 -1.72
CA ILE A 220 -11.68 8.43 -1.26
C ILE A 220 -11.39 7.09 -0.61
N ILE A 221 -10.21 6.55 -0.89
CA ILE A 221 -9.67 5.34 -0.28
C ILE A 221 -8.25 5.58 0.24
N THR A 222 -7.85 4.78 1.23
CA THR A 222 -6.45 4.70 1.68
C THR A 222 -6.00 3.24 1.74
N ALA A 223 -4.70 3.00 1.90
CA ALA A 223 -4.22 1.63 2.08
C ALA A 223 -2.94 1.50 2.89
N ALA A 224 -2.70 0.31 3.43
CA ALA A 224 -1.39 -0.02 3.95
C ALA A 224 -0.36 -0.01 2.82
N ILE A 225 -0.66 -0.65 1.68
CA ILE A 225 0.21 -0.71 0.50
C ILE A 225 -0.60 -0.47 -0.78
N PHE A 226 -0.21 0.56 -1.54
CA PHE A 226 -0.71 0.84 -2.87
C PHE A 226 0.34 0.59 -3.94
N ILE A 227 -0.01 -0.24 -4.93
CA ILE A 227 0.71 -0.36 -6.20
C ILE A 227 -0.22 0.12 -7.32
N VAL A 228 -0.15 1.40 -7.64
CA VAL A 228 -1.13 2.11 -8.48
C VAL A 228 -0.77 2.01 -9.97
N TYR A 229 -1.52 2.67 -10.85
CA TYR A 229 -1.24 2.75 -12.28
C TYR A 229 0.18 3.25 -12.58
N GLY A 230 0.71 2.87 -13.75
CA GLY A 230 2.06 3.24 -14.18
C GLY A 230 3.19 2.57 -13.39
N VAL A 231 2.87 1.63 -12.50
CA VAL A 231 3.86 0.83 -11.76
C VAL A 231 4.00 -0.56 -12.38
N GLU A 232 5.25 -0.99 -12.61
CA GLU A 232 5.61 -2.37 -12.93
C GLU A 232 6.53 -2.90 -11.82
N ALA A 233 5.98 -3.78 -10.98
CA ALA A 233 6.69 -4.38 -9.86
C ALA A 233 7.06 -5.83 -10.14
N LYS A 234 8.34 -6.18 -9.96
CA LYS A 234 8.79 -7.57 -10.07
C LYS A 234 8.46 -8.36 -8.81
N ARG A 235 8.69 -7.78 -7.64
CA ARG A 235 8.54 -8.53 -6.38
C ARG A 235 8.14 -7.63 -5.21
N VAL A 236 7.06 -8.01 -4.52
CA VAL A 236 6.55 -7.35 -3.32
C VAL A 236 6.42 -8.41 -2.22
N GLU A 237 7.12 -8.23 -1.10
CA GLU A 237 7.12 -9.17 0.02
C GLU A 237 6.90 -8.49 1.36
N HIS A 238 6.06 -9.09 2.19
CA HIS A 238 5.75 -8.59 3.53
C HIS A 238 6.12 -9.62 4.58
N TYR A 239 7.00 -9.25 5.49
CA TYR A 239 7.49 -10.09 6.59
C TYR A 239 6.88 -9.72 7.95
N GLY A 240 6.20 -8.58 8.06
CA GLY A 240 5.46 -8.16 9.26
C GLY A 240 3.97 -7.99 8.99
N GLU A 241 3.19 -7.85 10.06
CA GLU A 241 1.73 -7.68 9.96
C GLU A 241 1.37 -6.39 9.21
N LEU A 242 0.32 -6.49 8.38
CA LEU A 242 -0.23 -5.36 7.64
C LEU A 242 -1.61 -5.07 8.19
N ILE A 243 -1.79 -3.89 8.79
CA ILE A 243 -3.04 -3.54 9.46
C ILE A 243 -3.53 -2.16 9.04
N THR A 244 -4.80 -2.11 8.64
CA THR A 244 -5.53 -0.85 8.46
C THR A 244 -6.65 -0.68 9.48
N TYR A 245 -7.02 0.57 9.79
CA TYR A 245 -7.96 0.89 10.86
C TYR A 245 -9.15 1.81 10.47
N GLY A 246 -9.16 2.33 9.23
CA GLY A 246 -10.11 3.34 8.78
C GLY A 246 -11.22 2.83 7.86
N VAL A 247 -12.18 3.71 7.60
CA VAL A 247 -13.25 3.54 6.61
C VAL A 247 -12.63 3.49 5.21
N ASN A 248 -13.04 2.54 4.36
CA ASN A 248 -12.51 2.34 3.01
C ASN A 248 -10.97 2.18 2.96
N ASP A 249 -10.38 1.67 4.05
CA ASP A 249 -8.96 1.36 4.05
C ASP A 249 -8.74 -0.05 3.47
N MET A 250 -8.12 -0.11 2.30
CA MET A 250 -7.64 -1.36 1.74
C MET A 250 -6.35 -1.76 2.45
N VAL A 251 -6.07 -3.03 2.70
CA VAL A 251 -4.72 -3.39 3.18
C VAL A 251 -3.77 -3.40 2.00
N LEU A 252 -4.11 -4.17 0.98
CA LEU A 252 -3.34 -4.32 -0.26
C LEU A 252 -4.21 -3.95 -1.46
N ASP A 253 -3.83 -2.93 -2.22
CA ASP A 253 -4.58 -2.47 -3.40
C ASP A 253 -3.66 -2.31 -4.62
N THR A 254 -4.05 -2.96 -5.72
CA THR A 254 -3.27 -3.04 -6.96
C THR A 254 -4.04 -2.50 -8.15
N TRP A 255 -3.54 -1.44 -8.78
CA TRP A 255 -3.99 -0.96 -10.09
C TRP A 255 -2.91 -1.14 -11.17
N GLY A 256 -1.64 -1.26 -10.77
CA GLY A 256 -0.50 -1.49 -11.65
C GLY A 256 -0.26 -2.96 -12.01
N LYS A 257 1.00 -3.31 -12.32
CA LYS A 257 1.41 -4.68 -12.60
C LYS A 257 2.33 -5.21 -11.51
N VAL A 258 2.10 -6.45 -11.06
CA VAL A 258 2.95 -7.13 -10.08
C VAL A 258 3.21 -8.57 -10.51
N GLU A 259 4.48 -8.93 -10.69
CA GLU A 259 4.83 -10.32 -11.05
C GLU A 259 4.69 -11.25 -9.85
N ILE A 260 5.29 -10.90 -8.70
CA ILE A 260 5.24 -11.73 -7.48
C ILE A 260 4.85 -10.87 -6.28
N TRP A 261 3.79 -11.25 -5.58
CA TRP A 261 3.34 -10.61 -4.34
C TRP A 261 3.17 -11.67 -3.24
N VAL A 262 3.96 -11.58 -2.16
CA VAL A 262 3.90 -12.52 -1.04
C VAL A 262 3.69 -11.80 0.29
N SER A 263 2.69 -12.22 1.07
CA SER A 263 2.55 -11.86 2.48
C SER A 263 2.84 -13.06 3.37
N HIS A 264 3.96 -13.02 4.10
CA HIS A 264 4.35 -14.05 5.06
C HIS A 264 3.69 -13.88 6.43
N ALA A 265 3.05 -12.74 6.67
CA ALA A 265 2.34 -12.43 7.91
C ALA A 265 0.86 -12.12 7.63
N SER A 266 0.09 -11.96 8.71
CA SER A 266 -1.35 -11.68 8.67
C SER A 266 -1.66 -10.33 8.04
N ILE A 267 -2.73 -10.32 7.26
CA ILE A 267 -3.35 -9.13 6.67
C ILE A 267 -4.63 -8.86 7.43
N VAL A 268 -4.75 -7.68 8.03
CA VAL A 268 -5.91 -7.34 8.86
C VAL A 268 -6.47 -5.97 8.48
N SER A 269 -7.79 -5.87 8.31
CA SER A 269 -8.46 -4.60 8.16
C SER A 269 -9.50 -4.42 9.25
N TYR A 270 -9.49 -3.27 9.91
CA TYR A 270 -10.55 -2.81 10.78
C TYR A 270 -11.20 -1.59 10.13
N GLY A 271 -12.51 -1.61 9.94
CA GLY A 271 -13.26 -0.49 9.41
C GLY A 271 -14.29 -0.93 8.38
N PRO A 272 -15.40 -0.18 8.26
CA PRO A 272 -16.40 -0.49 7.24
C PRO A 272 -15.80 -0.37 5.84
N SER A 273 -16.26 -1.25 4.95
CA SER A 273 -15.81 -1.34 3.56
C SER A 273 -14.30 -1.53 3.36
N GLY A 274 -13.55 -1.91 4.41
CA GLY A 274 -12.15 -2.28 4.29
C GLY A 274 -11.98 -3.60 3.54
N ILE A 275 -10.91 -3.74 2.77
CA ILE A 275 -10.64 -4.94 1.96
C ILE A 275 -9.22 -5.45 2.25
N GLY A 276 -9.08 -6.76 2.48
CA GLY A 276 -7.78 -7.39 2.71
C GLY A 276 -6.87 -7.30 1.50
N PHE A 277 -7.34 -7.79 0.35
CA PHE A 277 -6.67 -7.63 -0.94
C PHE A 277 -7.67 -7.28 -2.03
N VAL A 278 -7.40 -6.22 -2.79
CA VAL A 278 -8.19 -5.83 -3.95
C VAL A 278 -7.30 -5.67 -5.17
N ASN A 279 -7.74 -6.23 -6.28
CA ASN A 279 -7.07 -6.10 -7.57
C ASN A 279 -7.95 -5.44 -8.62
N PHE A 280 -7.36 -4.43 -9.24
CA PHE A 280 -7.79 -3.76 -10.46
C PHE A 280 -6.75 -3.85 -11.59
N GLY A 281 -5.54 -4.29 -11.26
CA GLY A 281 -4.39 -4.37 -12.15
C GLY A 281 -4.10 -5.78 -12.66
N ILE A 282 -2.83 -6.04 -12.95
CA ILE A 282 -2.35 -7.35 -13.40
C ILE A 282 -1.44 -7.92 -12.33
N VAL A 283 -1.84 -9.03 -11.72
CA VAL A 283 -0.98 -9.76 -10.78
C VAL A 283 -0.72 -11.15 -11.34
N LYS A 284 0.54 -11.55 -11.43
CA LYS A 284 0.85 -12.90 -11.88
C LYS A 284 0.69 -13.89 -10.72
N ASP A 285 1.54 -13.79 -9.70
CA ASP A 285 1.49 -14.69 -8.55
C ASP A 285 1.26 -13.92 -7.25
N PHE A 286 0.14 -14.19 -6.56
CA PHE A 286 -0.13 -13.69 -5.22
C PHE A 286 -0.22 -14.83 -4.21
N THR A 287 0.48 -14.71 -3.08
CA THR A 287 0.38 -15.64 -1.95
C THR A 287 0.26 -14.89 -0.64
N ALA A 288 -0.72 -15.22 0.20
CA ALA A 288 -0.85 -14.64 1.53
C ALA A 288 -1.11 -15.71 2.61
N GLN A 289 -0.72 -15.39 3.84
CA GLN A 289 -1.23 -16.03 5.03
C GLN A 289 -2.74 -15.71 5.23
N ALA A 290 -3.22 -15.75 6.47
CA ALA A 290 -4.60 -15.44 6.78
C ALA A 290 -4.93 -13.97 6.49
N ILE A 291 -6.06 -13.75 5.82
CA ILE A 291 -6.71 -12.44 5.70
C ILE A 291 -7.86 -12.40 6.69
N THR A 292 -7.91 -11.36 7.54
CA THR A 292 -9.03 -11.12 8.44
C THR A 292 -9.55 -9.69 8.28
N THR A 293 -10.84 -9.51 7.99
CA THR A 293 -11.43 -8.17 7.89
C THR A 293 -12.62 -7.99 8.81
N TYR A 294 -12.74 -6.81 9.38
CA TYR A 294 -13.79 -6.43 10.34
C TYR A 294 -14.46 -5.15 9.89
N GLY A 295 -15.78 -5.17 9.79
CA GLY A 295 -16.58 -3.99 9.52
C GLY A 295 -17.75 -4.28 8.59
N LEU A 296 -18.75 -3.42 8.67
CA LEU A 296 -19.89 -3.42 7.75
C LEU A 296 -19.38 -3.38 6.30
N GLY A 297 -19.77 -4.37 5.49
CA GLY A 297 -19.40 -4.45 4.08
C GLY A 297 -17.93 -4.76 3.80
N ALA A 298 -17.14 -5.16 4.81
CA ALA A 298 -15.72 -5.49 4.66
C ALA A 298 -15.51 -6.74 3.78
N ARG A 299 -14.36 -6.88 3.13
CA ARG A 299 -14.11 -8.02 2.24
C ARG A 299 -12.74 -8.63 2.40
N GLY A 300 -12.63 -9.94 2.19
CA GLY A 300 -11.34 -10.63 2.23
C GLY A 300 -10.53 -10.37 0.97
N PHE A 301 -11.08 -10.79 -0.17
CA PHE A 301 -10.47 -10.64 -1.49
C PHE A 301 -11.46 -10.18 -2.55
N ASN A 302 -11.03 -9.21 -3.38
CA ASN A 302 -11.81 -8.70 -4.50
C ASN A 302 -11.02 -8.69 -5.81
N GLN A 303 -11.61 -9.29 -6.86
CA GLN A 303 -11.18 -9.13 -8.26
C GLN A 303 -12.18 -8.23 -9.01
N TYR A 304 -11.78 -6.98 -9.24
CA TYR A 304 -12.64 -5.91 -9.75
C TYR A 304 -12.32 -5.40 -11.14
N ASP A 305 -11.05 -5.48 -11.53
CA ASP A 305 -10.56 -5.19 -12.88
C ASP A 305 -9.22 -5.90 -13.14
N GLY A 306 -8.79 -5.89 -14.40
CA GLY A 306 -7.59 -6.60 -14.82
C GLY A 306 -7.70 -8.11 -14.57
N THR A 307 -6.62 -8.74 -14.11
CA THR A 307 -6.57 -10.20 -13.88
C THR A 307 -5.55 -10.59 -12.81
N VAL A 308 -5.74 -11.78 -12.22
CA VAL A 308 -4.72 -12.48 -11.45
C VAL A 308 -4.49 -13.86 -12.07
N GLU A 309 -3.24 -14.26 -12.34
CA GLU A 309 -2.98 -15.62 -12.90
C GLU A 309 -3.09 -16.69 -11.82
N ASN A 310 -2.39 -16.53 -10.70
CA ASN A 310 -2.42 -17.47 -9.58
C ASN A 310 -2.56 -16.71 -8.26
N ILE A 311 -3.52 -17.12 -7.44
CA ILE A 311 -3.74 -16.58 -6.11
C ILE A 311 -3.89 -17.68 -5.08
N LYS A 312 -3.14 -17.54 -3.98
CA LYS A 312 -3.12 -18.51 -2.88
C LYS A 312 -3.29 -17.80 -1.54
N PHE A 313 -4.22 -18.30 -0.74
CA PHE A 313 -4.42 -17.86 0.64
C PHE A 313 -4.25 -19.04 1.59
N LYS A 314 -3.78 -18.77 2.82
CA LYS A 314 -3.93 -19.73 3.90
C LYS A 314 -5.42 -19.88 4.28
N SER A 315 -6.04 -18.77 4.68
CA SER A 315 -7.46 -18.68 5.03
C SER A 315 -7.99 -17.27 4.85
N ILE A 316 -9.30 -17.13 4.73
CA ILE A 316 -9.98 -15.84 4.68
C ILE A 316 -11.11 -15.84 5.71
N THR A 317 -11.13 -14.84 6.58
CA THR A 317 -12.22 -14.62 7.54
C THR A 317 -12.74 -13.19 7.46
N THR A 318 -14.05 -12.98 7.34
CA THR A 318 -14.66 -11.64 7.39
C THR A 318 -15.73 -11.54 8.45
N TYR A 319 -15.83 -10.36 9.07
CA TYR A 319 -16.81 -10.04 10.10
C TYR A 319 -17.55 -8.76 9.77
N GLY A 320 -18.88 -8.82 9.77
CA GLY A 320 -19.77 -7.68 9.57
C GLY A 320 -20.88 -8.00 8.56
N ASP A 321 -22.01 -7.31 8.69
CA ASP A 321 -23.10 -7.46 7.73
C ASP A 321 -22.66 -7.03 6.33
N GLY A 322 -23.11 -7.75 5.31
CA GLY A 322 -22.66 -7.55 3.93
C GLY A 322 -21.18 -7.80 3.67
N SER A 323 -20.46 -8.42 4.61
CA SER A 323 -19.04 -8.76 4.43
C SER A 323 -18.85 -9.99 3.54
N ILE A 324 -17.91 -9.94 2.60
CA ILE A 324 -17.73 -11.03 1.62
C ILE A 324 -16.31 -11.59 1.70
N GLY A 325 -16.18 -12.91 1.82
CA GLY A 325 -14.88 -13.58 1.85
C GLY A 325 -14.12 -13.38 0.55
N ILE A 326 -14.67 -13.89 -0.55
CA ILE A 326 -14.11 -13.77 -1.91
C ILE A 326 -15.18 -13.20 -2.84
N GLN A 327 -14.87 -12.12 -3.54
CA GLN A 327 -15.73 -11.56 -4.57
C GLN A 327 -15.00 -11.41 -5.91
N VAL A 328 -15.51 -12.07 -6.96
CA VAL A 328 -14.92 -12.03 -8.30
C VAL A 328 -15.93 -11.46 -9.28
N SER A 329 -15.53 -10.41 -10.02
CA SER A 329 -16.36 -9.77 -11.06
C SER A 329 -15.68 -9.64 -12.42
N LYS A 330 -14.44 -10.13 -12.51
CA LYS A 330 -13.60 -10.13 -13.71
C LYS A 330 -12.84 -11.45 -13.81
N PRO A 331 -12.27 -11.77 -14.99
CA PRO A 331 -11.50 -12.99 -15.15
C PRO A 331 -10.35 -13.11 -14.14
N ILE A 332 -10.10 -14.34 -13.71
CA ILE A 332 -9.02 -14.76 -12.83
C ILE A 332 -8.66 -16.21 -13.14
N GLY A 333 -7.37 -16.55 -13.03
CA GLY A 333 -6.89 -17.90 -13.22
C GLY A 333 -7.20 -18.80 -12.02
N ASN A 334 -6.15 -19.23 -11.32
CA ASN A 334 -6.24 -20.22 -10.26
C ASN A 334 -6.36 -19.58 -8.87
N VAL A 335 -7.43 -19.89 -8.15
CA VAL A 335 -7.68 -19.47 -6.76
C VAL A 335 -7.56 -20.68 -5.84
N THR A 336 -6.62 -20.64 -4.90
CA THR A 336 -6.45 -21.70 -3.88
C THR A 336 -6.56 -21.12 -2.47
N VAL A 337 -7.39 -21.73 -1.64
CA VAL A 337 -7.41 -21.49 -0.18
C VAL A 337 -7.02 -22.80 0.52
N GLU A 338 -5.95 -22.76 1.31
CA GLU A 338 -5.38 -23.96 1.95
C GLU A 338 -6.19 -24.47 3.14
N GLU A 339 -6.93 -23.58 3.79
CA GLU A 339 -7.84 -23.89 4.89
C GLU A 339 -9.25 -23.42 4.51
N ASN A 340 -9.84 -22.53 5.31
CA ASN A 340 -11.25 -22.19 5.21
C ASN A 340 -11.48 -20.79 4.64
N VAL A 341 -12.66 -20.61 4.05
CA VAL A 341 -13.27 -19.29 3.82
C VAL A 341 -14.46 -19.17 4.76
N THR A 342 -14.40 -18.23 5.70
CA THR A 342 -15.43 -18.04 6.74
C THR A 342 -15.95 -16.62 6.74
N THR A 343 -17.27 -16.44 6.78
CA THR A 343 -17.89 -15.12 6.91
C THR A 343 -18.89 -15.08 8.05
N TYR A 344 -18.89 -13.97 8.78
CA TYR A 344 -19.83 -13.68 9.86
C TYR A 344 -20.58 -12.39 9.54
N GLY A 345 -21.91 -12.44 9.57
CA GLY A 345 -22.79 -11.31 9.29
C GLY A 345 -24.00 -11.71 8.48
N SER A 346 -24.98 -10.81 8.39
CA SER A 346 -26.18 -10.98 7.57
C SER A 346 -26.14 -10.02 6.37
N VAL A 347 -27.28 -9.51 5.93
CA VAL A 347 -27.35 -8.49 4.87
C VAL A 347 -27.03 -7.11 5.44
N GLY A 348 -26.12 -6.39 4.80
CA GLY A 348 -25.68 -5.07 5.24
C GLY A 348 -25.33 -4.14 4.09
N ASN A 349 -25.17 -2.86 4.41
CA ASN A 349 -24.64 -1.88 3.45
C ASN A 349 -23.15 -2.16 3.20
N SER A 350 -22.69 -1.93 1.97
CA SER A 350 -21.30 -2.10 1.56
C SER A 350 -20.98 -1.12 0.44
N LEU A 351 -19.75 -0.59 0.42
CA LEU A 351 -19.29 0.27 -0.67
C LEU A 351 -18.76 -0.59 -1.83
N VAL A 352 -19.31 -0.38 -3.03
CA VAL A 352 -18.85 -1.02 -4.27
C VAL A 352 -18.51 0.09 -5.26
N LYS A 353 -17.23 0.26 -5.59
CA LYS A 353 -16.75 1.23 -6.61
C LYS A 353 -17.39 2.63 -6.46
N GLY A 354 -17.40 3.15 -5.23
CA GLY A 354 -17.96 4.47 -4.91
C GLY A 354 -19.47 4.55 -4.66
N VAL A 355 -20.19 3.41 -4.64
CA VAL A 355 -21.65 3.38 -4.43
C VAL A 355 -22.05 2.48 -3.26
N ILE A 356 -22.89 2.97 -2.35
CA ILE A 356 -23.44 2.19 -1.23
C ILE A 356 -24.52 1.24 -1.74
N THR A 357 -24.34 -0.06 -1.51
CA THR A 357 -25.22 -1.14 -1.98
C THR A 357 -25.48 -2.12 -0.84
N LYS A 358 -26.67 -2.73 -0.78
CA LYS A 358 -26.94 -3.83 0.16
C LYS A 358 -26.38 -5.13 -0.39
N LEU A 359 -25.53 -5.80 0.37
CA LEU A 359 -24.95 -7.10 0.04
C LEU A 359 -25.22 -8.09 1.18
N ALA A 360 -25.35 -9.36 0.85
CA ALA A 360 -25.36 -10.45 1.81
C ALA A 360 -23.92 -10.82 2.19
N ALA A 361 -23.69 -11.25 3.44
CA ALA A 361 -22.37 -11.63 3.93
C ALA A 361 -21.92 -13.03 3.43
N ASN A 362 -21.82 -13.18 2.12
CA ASN A 362 -21.53 -14.45 1.46
C ASN A 362 -20.05 -14.84 1.58
N ALA A 363 -19.75 -16.14 1.70
CA ALA A 363 -18.36 -16.58 1.74
C ALA A 363 -17.65 -16.43 0.39
N ILE A 364 -18.30 -16.84 -0.69
CA ILE A 364 -17.80 -16.69 -2.05
C ILE A 364 -18.93 -16.15 -2.94
N SER A 365 -18.64 -15.10 -3.69
CA SER A 365 -19.57 -14.45 -4.64
C SER A 365 -18.88 -14.25 -5.98
N ILE A 366 -19.38 -14.94 -7.01
CA ILE A 366 -18.90 -14.82 -8.38
C ILE A 366 -19.97 -14.06 -9.17
N LYS A 367 -19.71 -12.78 -9.40
CA LYS A 367 -20.61 -11.84 -10.09
C LYS A 367 -20.51 -11.99 -11.61
N SER A 368 -21.48 -11.42 -12.31
CA SER A 368 -21.44 -11.27 -13.77
C SER A 368 -20.11 -10.66 -14.25
N GLY A 369 -19.54 -11.26 -15.30
CA GLY A 369 -18.21 -10.95 -15.82
C GLY A 369 -17.06 -11.66 -15.09
N GLY A 370 -17.30 -12.22 -13.91
CA GLY A 370 -16.36 -13.09 -13.21
C GLY A 370 -16.21 -14.42 -13.93
N LYS A 371 -14.96 -14.79 -14.21
CA LYS A 371 -14.60 -16.07 -14.84
C LYS A 371 -13.40 -16.64 -14.09
N VAL A 372 -13.61 -17.72 -13.35
CA VAL A 372 -12.57 -18.38 -12.56
C VAL A 372 -12.15 -19.66 -13.28
N GLU A 373 -10.88 -19.79 -13.64
CA GLU A 373 -10.37 -21.02 -14.26
C GLU A 373 -10.40 -22.19 -13.28
N SER A 374 -9.91 -21.99 -12.06
CA SER A 374 -9.98 -22.99 -10.99
C SER A 374 -10.17 -22.34 -9.63
N LEU A 375 -11.15 -22.82 -8.87
CA LEU A 375 -11.38 -22.45 -7.49
C LEU A 375 -11.24 -23.69 -6.62
N THR A 376 -10.17 -23.75 -5.82
CA THR A 376 -9.89 -24.85 -4.91
C THR A 376 -9.89 -24.37 -3.47
N ILE A 377 -10.83 -24.86 -2.67
CA ILE A 377 -10.87 -24.64 -1.21
C ILE A 377 -10.55 -25.97 -0.55
N LYS A 378 -9.41 -26.09 0.12
CA LYS A 378 -8.99 -27.37 0.73
C LYS A 378 -9.73 -27.67 2.03
N GLY A 379 -10.14 -26.65 2.78
CA GLY A 379 -10.99 -26.76 3.95
C GLY A 379 -12.46 -26.48 3.64
N ASP A 380 -13.12 -25.83 4.60
CA ASP A 380 -14.55 -25.56 4.59
C ASP A 380 -14.89 -24.18 4.00
N ILE A 381 -16.11 -24.06 3.49
CA ILE A 381 -16.74 -22.77 3.16
C ILE A 381 -17.88 -22.56 4.16
N VAL A 382 -17.74 -21.59 5.06
CA VAL A 382 -18.62 -21.42 6.21
C VAL A 382 -19.20 -20.01 6.24
N THR A 383 -20.50 -19.90 6.50
CA THR A 383 -21.19 -18.62 6.73
C THR A 383 -21.94 -18.68 8.05
N TYR A 384 -21.98 -17.55 8.76
CA TYR A 384 -22.76 -17.35 9.97
C TYR A 384 -23.61 -16.10 9.82
N GLY A 385 -24.93 -16.25 9.82
CA GLY A 385 -25.89 -15.15 9.71
C GLY A 385 -27.12 -15.49 8.89
N GLU A 386 -28.13 -14.63 8.94
CA GLU A 386 -29.39 -14.86 8.27
C GLU A 386 -29.34 -14.42 6.81
N ASN A 387 -30.06 -15.12 5.93
CA ASN A 387 -30.21 -14.75 4.52
C ASN A 387 -28.88 -14.63 3.74
N VAL A 388 -27.88 -15.47 4.08
CA VAL A 388 -26.57 -15.52 3.42
C VAL A 388 -26.34 -16.80 2.64
N THR A 389 -25.40 -16.78 1.70
CA THR A 389 -25.04 -17.94 0.88
C THR A 389 -23.54 -18.27 1.01
N ASN A 390 -23.18 -19.54 1.17
CA ASN A 390 -21.76 -19.94 1.15
C ASN A 390 -21.12 -19.69 -0.21
N TYR A 391 -21.74 -20.21 -1.27
CA TYR A 391 -21.26 -20.08 -2.64
C TYR A 391 -22.35 -19.52 -3.56
N ALA A 392 -22.25 -18.23 -3.88
CA ALA A 392 -23.17 -17.49 -4.72
C ALA A 392 -22.60 -17.32 -6.14
N LEU A 393 -23.27 -17.91 -7.13
CA LEU A 393 -22.98 -17.75 -8.55
C LEU A 393 -24.01 -16.82 -9.18
N GLU A 394 -23.65 -15.54 -9.29
CA GLU A 394 -24.53 -14.42 -9.65
C GLU A 394 -24.21 -13.95 -11.08
N GLY A 395 -24.35 -14.88 -12.04
CA GLY A 395 -24.12 -14.63 -13.47
C GLY A 395 -22.66 -14.73 -13.94
N GLY A 396 -21.75 -15.20 -13.08
CA GLY A 396 -20.37 -15.54 -13.47
C GLY A 396 -20.16 -17.02 -13.75
N GLU A 397 -18.91 -17.40 -13.99
CA GLU A 397 -18.49 -18.76 -14.39
C GLU A 397 -17.32 -19.24 -13.51
N VAL A 398 -17.37 -20.51 -13.10
CA VAL A 398 -16.23 -21.22 -12.48
C VAL A 398 -16.04 -22.53 -13.23
N MET A 399 -14.91 -22.67 -13.93
CA MET A 399 -14.67 -23.80 -14.83
C MET A 399 -14.34 -25.08 -14.07
N GLN A 400 -13.53 -24.97 -13.01
CA GLN A 400 -13.21 -26.07 -12.10
C GLN A 400 -13.44 -25.61 -10.67
N PHE A 401 -14.29 -26.33 -9.94
CA PHE A 401 -14.55 -26.07 -8.52
C PHE A 401 -14.25 -27.32 -7.70
N ASN A 402 -13.29 -27.20 -6.79
CA ASN A 402 -12.85 -28.28 -5.90
C ASN A 402 -13.01 -27.82 -4.45
N ILE A 403 -13.71 -28.62 -3.65
CA ILE A 403 -13.80 -28.42 -2.20
C ILE A 403 -13.32 -29.69 -1.49
N GLY A 404 -12.39 -29.53 -0.55
CA GLY A 404 -11.87 -30.62 0.28
C GLY A 404 -12.67 -30.85 1.57
N GLY A 405 -13.28 -29.79 2.11
CA GLY A 405 -14.16 -29.83 3.28
C GLY A 405 -15.65 -29.70 2.93
N GLU A 406 -16.42 -29.10 3.84
CA GLU A 406 -17.87 -28.94 3.72
C GLU A 406 -18.30 -27.51 3.39
N MET A 407 -19.47 -27.37 2.76
CA MET A 407 -20.22 -26.10 2.70
C MET A 407 -21.23 -26.05 3.84
N ILE A 408 -21.07 -25.09 4.75
CA ILE A 408 -21.82 -24.99 6.00
C ILE A 408 -22.49 -23.61 6.10
N ALA A 409 -23.82 -23.58 6.02
CA ALA A 409 -24.63 -22.37 6.17
C ALA A 409 -25.28 -22.34 7.56
N ASN A 410 -24.78 -21.48 8.45
CA ASN A 410 -25.28 -21.35 9.82
C ASN A 410 -26.13 -20.09 9.97
N GLY A 411 -27.43 -20.20 9.73
CA GLY A 411 -28.38 -19.12 10.01
C GLY A 411 -29.72 -19.30 9.32
N GLU A 412 -30.72 -18.56 9.79
CA GLU A 412 -32.07 -18.65 9.25
C GLU A 412 -32.10 -18.22 7.78
N ASN A 413 -32.81 -18.99 6.94
CA ASN A 413 -32.93 -18.75 5.49
C ASN A 413 -31.57 -18.68 4.73
N SER A 414 -30.49 -19.17 5.33
CA SER A 414 -29.18 -19.28 4.68
C SER A 414 -29.12 -20.49 3.75
N GLN A 415 -28.28 -20.41 2.72
CA GLN A 415 -28.20 -21.43 1.67
C GLN A 415 -26.75 -21.83 1.40
N LYS A 416 -26.51 -23.11 1.10
CA LYS A 416 -25.17 -23.59 0.72
C LYS A 416 -24.74 -23.13 -0.66
N HIS A 417 -25.70 -23.05 -1.59
CA HIS A 417 -25.43 -22.66 -2.96
C HIS A 417 -26.64 -21.93 -3.54
N LYS A 418 -26.38 -20.82 -4.23
CA LYS A 418 -27.38 -20.08 -5.01
C LYS A 418 -26.83 -19.84 -6.40
N THR A 419 -27.59 -20.26 -7.41
CA THR A 419 -27.37 -19.88 -8.81
C THR A 419 -28.57 -19.04 -9.21
N GLU A 420 -28.33 -17.80 -9.63
CA GLU A 420 -29.42 -17.04 -10.26
C GLU A 420 -29.58 -17.60 -11.68
N GLN A 421 -30.66 -18.35 -11.90
CA GLN A 421 -31.20 -18.48 -13.25
C GLN A 421 -31.61 -17.07 -13.66
N LEU A 422 -30.95 -16.54 -14.70
CA LEU A 422 -31.49 -15.43 -15.46
C LEU A 422 -32.85 -15.90 -15.98
N ASP A 423 -33.94 -15.46 -15.34
CA ASP A 423 -35.24 -15.51 -15.98
C ASP A 423 -35.10 -14.77 -17.32
N ALA A 424 -35.42 -15.50 -18.39
CA ALA A 424 -35.16 -15.17 -19.78
C ALA A 424 -35.80 -13.87 -20.26
#